data_AF-A0A0N0UZF8-F1
#
_entry.id   AF-A0A0N0UZF8-F1
#
_cell.length_a   1.000
_cell.length_b   1.000
_cell.length_c   1.000
_cell.angle_alpha   90.00
_cell.angle_beta   90.00
_cell.angle_gamma   90.00
#
_symmetry.space_group_name_H-M   'P 1'
#
loop_
_entity.id
_entity.type
_entity.pdbx_description
1 polymer ?
#
loop_
_entity_poly.entity_id
_entity_poly.type
_entity_poly.pdbx_seq_one_letter_code
_entity_poly.pdbx_strand_id
1 'polypeptide(L)'
;MTEFQIYGSFEIPFDKKERKVLTEKFWSMYNQYYNCIGCYIYSITIKKTVSNVSKYSKKIEIKYHHIPYYIGTTISSFGTECFSKKNLKFLNEPLSKNSRYSPSLFFIIPNEFKKESKDMKELKTFLIQAGRIVNPVFTDLNGELPVWSIKGIINPDPCKKVRKIKEADTFKKMMGLTLSEKFS
;
A
#
# COMPACT_ATOMS: atom_id res chain seq x y z
N MET A 1 16.64 -6.51 -19.15
CA MET A 1 15.30 -6.25 -18.61
C MET A 1 15.44 -6.17 -17.11
N THR A 2 14.96 -5.12 -16.44
CA THR A 2 15.07 -5.01 -14.97
C THR A 2 13.93 -5.78 -14.32
N GLU A 3 14.26 -6.75 -13.49
CA GLU A 3 13.29 -7.48 -12.67
C GLU A 3 13.20 -6.87 -11.27
N PHE A 4 12.01 -6.88 -10.68
CA PHE A 4 11.76 -6.38 -9.33
C PHE A 4 11.17 -7.47 -8.45
N GLN A 5 11.69 -7.58 -7.23
CA GLN A 5 11.22 -8.52 -6.23
C GLN A 5 10.49 -7.80 -5.09
N ILE A 6 9.35 -8.36 -4.69
CA ILE A 6 8.52 -7.84 -3.61
C ILE A 6 8.86 -8.54 -2.30
N TYR A 7 9.00 -7.76 -1.24
CA TYR A 7 9.23 -8.22 0.13
C TYR A 7 8.20 -7.61 1.08
N GLY A 8 7.64 -8.42 1.97
CA GLY A 8 6.61 -8.00 2.94
C GLY A 8 5.47 -9.02 3.06
N SER A 9 4.38 -8.72 3.79
CA SER A 9 4.15 -7.48 4.54
C SER A 9 4.97 -7.43 5.84
N PHE A 10 5.66 -6.32 6.09
CA PHE A 10 6.37 -6.10 7.34
C PHE A 10 5.51 -5.27 8.28
N GLU A 11 5.20 -5.81 9.47
CA GLU A 11 4.54 -5.02 10.51
C GLU A 11 5.50 -3.93 10.98
N ILE A 12 5.02 -2.68 11.01
CA ILE A 12 5.78 -1.55 11.52
C ILE A 12 5.47 -1.40 13.02
N PRO A 13 6.45 -1.63 13.92
CA PRO A 13 6.22 -1.43 15.34
C PRO A 13 5.86 0.04 15.61
N PHE A 14 4.82 0.28 16.40
CA PHE A 14 4.40 1.62 16.79
C PHE A 14 3.92 1.62 18.24
N ASP A 15 4.17 2.73 18.93
CA ASP A 15 3.60 3.00 20.23
C ASP A 15 2.16 3.50 20.06
N LYS A 16 1.20 2.76 20.64
CA LYS A 16 -0.23 3.12 20.58
C LYS A 16 -0.58 4.34 21.43
N LYS A 17 0.14 4.58 22.52
CA LYS A 17 -0.06 5.71 23.42
C LYS A 17 0.46 6.98 22.77
N GLU A 18 1.70 6.94 22.27
CA GLU A 18 2.33 8.10 21.62
C GLU A 18 1.96 8.24 20.14
N ARG A 19 1.27 7.25 19.56
CA ARG A 19 0.90 7.17 18.14
C ARG A 19 2.10 7.37 17.22
N LYS A 20 3.23 6.78 17.60
CA LYS A 20 4.53 7.00 16.96
C LYS A 20 5.15 5.69 16.51
N VAL A 21 5.61 5.65 15.28
CA VAL A 21 6.38 4.52 14.72
C VAL A 21 7.73 4.40 15.44
N LEU A 22 8.13 3.18 15.77
CA LEU A 22 9.39 2.83 16.41
C LEU A 22 10.39 2.35 15.35
N THR A 23 11.07 3.29 14.72
CA THR A 23 11.95 3.08 13.55
C THR A 23 13.15 2.18 13.86
N GLU A 24 13.84 2.42 14.97
CA GLU A 24 14.98 1.62 15.42
C GLU A 24 14.58 0.16 15.63
N LYS A 25 13.40 -0.05 16.22
CA LYS A 25 12.86 -1.38 16.45
C LYS A 25 12.53 -2.08 15.13
N PHE A 26 11.97 -1.37 14.16
CA PHE A 26 11.76 -1.92 12.82
C PHE A 26 13.08 -2.38 12.18
N TRP A 27 14.10 -1.51 12.16
CA TRP A 27 15.37 -1.83 11.53
C TRP A 27 16.15 -2.93 12.26
N SER A 28 16.00 -3.07 13.58
CA SER A 28 16.56 -4.21 14.30
C SER A 28 16.01 -5.57 13.83
N MET A 29 14.76 -5.61 13.31
CA MET A 29 14.14 -6.83 12.80
C MET A 29 14.41 -7.07 11.32
N TYR A 30 14.56 -6.00 10.54
CA TYR A 30 14.58 -6.04 9.08
C TYR A 30 15.84 -5.39 8.49
N ASN A 31 16.96 -5.48 9.21
CA ASN A 31 18.23 -4.83 8.87
C ASN A 31 18.77 -5.25 7.48
N GLN A 32 18.43 -6.45 7.01
CA GLN A 32 18.84 -6.94 5.69
C GLN A 32 18.37 -6.04 4.54
N TYR A 33 17.33 -5.22 4.74
CA TYR A 33 16.83 -4.28 3.75
C TYR A 33 17.30 -2.85 3.98
N TYR A 34 18.05 -2.57 5.06
CA TYR A 34 18.39 -1.20 5.47
C TYR A 34 19.13 -0.45 4.36
N ASN A 35 20.14 -1.10 3.76
CA ASN A 35 20.98 -0.52 2.72
C ASN A 35 20.43 -0.72 1.29
N CYS A 36 19.25 -1.33 1.14
CA CYS A 36 18.66 -1.55 -0.17
C CYS A 36 18.05 -0.26 -0.73
N ILE A 37 17.95 -0.20 -2.05
CA ILE A 37 17.29 0.87 -2.81
C ILE A 37 16.11 0.28 -3.56
N GLY A 38 15.03 1.04 -3.68
CA GLY A 38 13.86 0.63 -4.45
C GLY A 38 12.62 1.46 -4.14
N CYS A 39 11.47 0.88 -4.49
CA CYS A 39 10.16 1.40 -4.10
C CYS A 39 9.75 0.82 -2.74
N TYR A 40 8.99 1.59 -1.98
CA TYR A 40 8.37 1.11 -0.75
C TYR A 40 6.93 1.59 -0.66
N ILE A 41 6.08 0.76 -0.06
CA ILE A 41 4.64 1.01 0.07
C ILE A 41 4.28 1.02 1.54
N TYR A 42 3.85 2.18 2.04
CA TYR A 42 3.12 2.25 3.29
C TYR A 42 1.69 1.80 3.06
N SER A 43 1.29 0.83 3.87
CA SER A 43 -0.05 0.29 3.86
C SER A 43 -0.59 0.27 5.27
N ILE A 44 -1.91 0.35 5.36
CA ILE A 44 -2.64 0.10 6.59
C ILE A 44 -3.27 -1.25 6.49
N THR A 45 -3.01 -2.04 7.52
CA THR A 45 -3.61 -3.34 7.70
C THR A 45 -4.85 -3.21 8.58
N ILE A 46 -5.96 -3.74 8.08
CA ILE A 46 -7.22 -3.88 8.82
C ILE A 46 -7.45 -5.36 9.06
N LYS A 47 -7.59 -5.74 10.33
CA LYS A 47 -8.02 -7.10 10.72
C LYS A 47 -9.52 -7.22 10.49
N LYS A 48 -9.93 -8.12 9.59
CA LYS A 48 -11.32 -8.48 9.34
C LYS A 48 -11.57 -9.91 9.80
N THR A 49 -12.37 -10.05 10.85
CA THR A 49 -12.84 -11.35 11.30
C THR A 49 -13.95 -11.81 10.36
N VAL A 50 -13.74 -12.94 9.69
CA VAL A 50 -14.71 -13.59 8.83
C VAL A 50 -15.20 -14.84 9.57
N SER A 51 -16.46 -14.81 9.99
CA SER A 51 -17.10 -15.99 10.58
C SER A 51 -17.78 -16.79 9.48
N ASN A 52 -17.24 -17.96 9.16
CA ASN A 52 -17.96 -18.94 8.37
C ASN A 52 -18.75 -19.82 9.34
N VAL A 53 -20.05 -19.57 9.39
CA VAL A 53 -20.99 -20.36 10.18
C VAL A 53 -21.48 -21.50 9.28
N SER A 54 -20.92 -22.70 9.49
CA SER A 54 -21.50 -23.93 8.99
C SER A 54 -22.51 -24.44 10.03
N LYS A 55 -23.53 -25.18 9.57
CA LYS A 55 -24.56 -25.82 10.43
C LYS A 55 -23.96 -26.74 11.52
N TYR A 56 -22.69 -27.13 11.38
CA TYR A 56 -22.00 -28.08 12.26
C TYR A 56 -20.69 -27.55 12.86
N SER A 57 -20.25 -26.32 12.55
CA SER A 57 -19.03 -25.74 13.13
C SER A 57 -18.93 -24.24 12.87
N LYS A 58 -18.57 -23.46 13.90
CA LYS A 58 -18.21 -22.04 13.78
C LYS A 58 -16.70 -21.93 13.58
N LYS A 59 -16.25 -21.67 12.34
CA LYS A 59 -14.84 -21.37 12.06
C LYS A 59 -14.68 -19.86 11.96
N ILE A 60 -13.81 -19.31 12.80
CA ILE A 60 -13.42 -17.89 12.75
C ILE A 60 -12.11 -17.82 11.97
N GLU A 61 -12.13 -17.16 10.82
CA GLU A 61 -10.95 -16.85 10.02
C GLU A 61 -10.62 -15.37 10.18
N ILE A 62 -9.35 -15.03 10.38
CA ILE A 62 -8.90 -13.63 10.41
C ILE A 62 -8.27 -13.32 9.06
N LYS A 63 -8.92 -12.46 8.26
CA LYS A 63 -8.37 -11.95 7.01
C LYS A 63 -7.75 -10.57 7.25
N TYR A 64 -6.55 -10.37 6.72
CA TYR A 64 -5.85 -9.08 6.77
C TYR A 64 -6.06 -8.36 5.45
N HIS A 65 -6.54 -7.12 5.52
CA HIS A 65 -6.73 -6.30 4.34
C HIS A 65 -5.71 -5.16 4.36
N HIS A 66 -4.83 -5.14 3.36
CA HIS A 66 -3.81 -4.10 3.18
C HIS A 66 -4.35 -3.02 2.25
N ILE A 67 -4.41 -1.79 2.77
CA ILE A 67 -4.82 -0.60 2.01
C ILE A 67 -3.56 0.24 1.78
N PRO A 68 -3.09 0.41 0.53
CA PRO A 68 -1.96 1.27 0.26
C PRO A 68 -2.32 2.72 0.61
N TYR A 69 -1.38 3.43 1.23
CA TYR A 69 -1.57 4.80 1.71
C TYR A 69 -0.55 5.77 1.13
N TYR A 70 0.69 5.30 0.94
CA TYR A 70 1.77 6.09 0.36
C TYR A 70 2.77 5.18 -0.35
N ILE A 71 3.30 5.66 -1.46
CA ILE A 71 4.36 4.98 -2.23
C ILE A 71 5.53 5.95 -2.36
N GLY A 72 6.69 5.50 -1.89
CA GLY A 72 7.94 6.22 -2.03
C GLY A 72 8.95 5.44 -2.85
N THR A 73 9.95 6.17 -3.34
CA THR A 73 11.18 5.63 -3.90
C THR A 73 12.34 6.09 -3.01
N THR A 74 13.45 5.37 -3.08
CA THR A 74 14.69 5.75 -2.41
C THR A 74 15.79 6.00 -3.42
N ILE A 75 16.71 6.90 -3.08
CA ILE A 75 17.90 7.23 -3.89
C ILE A 75 19.16 6.72 -3.20
N SER A 76 19.19 6.77 -1.87
CA SER A 76 20.31 6.37 -1.02
C SER A 76 20.05 5.02 -0.39
N SER A 77 18.98 4.89 0.41
CA SER A 77 18.61 3.62 1.04
C SER A 77 17.23 3.69 1.70
N PHE A 78 16.59 2.53 1.91
CA PHE A 78 15.38 2.45 2.73
C PHE A 78 15.61 2.93 4.16
N GLY A 79 16.74 2.57 4.77
CA GLY A 79 17.12 2.95 6.13
C GLY A 79 17.02 4.46 6.39
N THR A 80 17.58 5.24 5.46
CA THR A 80 17.67 6.69 5.57
C THR A 80 16.40 7.42 5.14
N GLU A 81 15.63 6.85 4.21
CA GLU A 81 14.57 7.60 3.53
C GLU A 81 13.16 7.16 3.88
N CYS A 82 12.90 5.86 4.09
CA CYS A 82 11.56 5.36 4.39
C CYS A 82 11.01 6.10 5.61
N PHE A 83 11.67 5.98 6.76
CA PHE A 83 11.22 6.60 8.00
C PHE A 83 11.79 8.01 8.23
N SER A 84 12.11 8.73 7.15
CA SER A 84 12.46 10.15 7.29
C SER A 84 11.32 10.92 7.95
N LYS A 85 11.65 12.01 8.67
CA LYS A 85 10.65 12.86 9.35
C LYS A 85 9.52 13.29 8.41
N LYS A 86 9.85 13.56 7.13
CA LYS A 86 8.88 13.93 6.10
C LYS A 86 7.94 12.79 5.73
N ASN A 87 8.44 11.56 5.65
CA ASN A 87 7.66 10.41 5.18
C ASN A 87 6.86 9.74 6.29
N LEU A 88 7.32 9.83 7.55
CA LEU A 88 6.60 9.34 8.71
C LEU A 88 5.21 9.97 8.89
N LYS A 89 5.01 11.21 8.42
CA LYS A 89 3.70 11.86 8.49
C LYS A 89 2.61 11.07 7.75
N PHE A 90 2.96 10.39 6.66
CA PHE A 90 2.01 9.57 5.88
C PHE A 90 1.56 8.31 6.60
N LEU A 91 2.34 7.81 7.55
CA LEU A 91 1.95 6.73 8.44
C LEU A 91 1.18 7.26 9.66
N ASN A 92 1.69 8.30 10.30
CA ASN A 92 1.14 8.80 11.56
C ASN A 92 -0.27 9.41 11.38
N GLU A 93 -0.52 10.13 10.28
CA GLU A 93 -1.81 10.75 10.04
C GLU A 93 -2.96 9.74 10.06
N PRO A 94 -2.97 8.67 9.24
CA PRO A 94 -4.08 7.73 9.26
C PRO A 94 -4.11 6.85 10.52
N LEU A 95 -2.98 6.56 11.16
CA LEU A 95 -2.95 5.88 12.46
C LEU A 95 -3.60 6.71 13.58
N SER A 96 -3.47 8.04 13.51
CA SER A 96 -4.12 8.94 14.47
C SER A 96 -5.64 8.95 14.36
N LYS A 97 -6.17 8.62 13.18
CA LYS A 97 -7.61 8.65 12.87
C LYS A 97 -8.33 7.36 13.31
N ASN A 98 -7.64 6.21 13.41
CA ASN A 98 -8.29 4.95 13.77
C ASN A 98 -7.35 4.00 14.51
N SER A 99 -7.71 3.65 15.76
CA SER A 99 -6.93 2.76 16.63
C SER A 99 -6.91 1.30 16.20
N ARG A 100 -7.77 0.89 15.24
CA ARG A 100 -7.79 -0.47 14.69
C ARG A 100 -6.78 -0.67 13.57
N TYR A 101 -6.16 0.41 13.09
CA TYR A 101 -5.18 0.36 12.01
C TYR A 101 -3.84 -0.11 12.54
N SER A 102 -3.22 -1.02 11.79
CA SER A 102 -1.85 -1.48 12.03
C SER A 102 -1.00 -1.13 10.80
N PRO A 103 0.09 -0.36 10.96
CA PRO A 103 0.90 0.04 9.82
C PRO A 103 1.74 -1.14 9.31
N SER A 104 1.85 -1.26 7.99
CA SER A 104 2.70 -2.26 7.34
C SER A 104 3.47 -1.67 6.17
N LEU A 105 4.62 -2.26 5.87
CA LEU A 105 5.54 -1.85 4.83
C LEU A 105 5.78 -2.99 3.86
N PHE A 106 5.82 -2.66 2.57
CA PHE A 106 6.33 -3.53 1.51
C PHE A 106 7.53 -2.86 0.86
N PHE A 107 8.53 -3.66 0.50
CA PHE A 107 9.65 -3.23 -0.33
C PHE A 107 9.55 -3.87 -1.71
N ILE A 108 9.95 -3.12 -2.73
CA ILE A 108 10.07 -3.60 -4.09
C ILE A 108 11.46 -3.22 -4.57
N ILE A 109 12.31 -4.23 -4.71
CA ILE A 109 13.76 -4.08 -4.88
C ILE A 109 14.12 -4.61 -6.27
N PRO A 110 14.90 -3.88 -7.08
CA PRO A 110 15.38 -4.42 -8.35
C PRO A 110 16.42 -5.51 -8.12
N ASN A 111 16.40 -6.57 -8.92
CA ASN A 111 17.38 -7.67 -8.86
C ASN A 111 18.80 -7.18 -9.20
N GLU A 112 18.92 -6.15 -10.03
CA GLU A 112 20.18 -5.47 -10.35
C GLU A 112 20.21 -4.08 -9.70
N PHE A 113 21.31 -3.75 -9.03
CA PHE A 113 21.49 -2.45 -8.41
C PHE A 113 21.64 -1.36 -9.49
N LYS A 114 20.56 -0.63 -9.75
CA LYS A 114 20.56 0.56 -10.62
C LYS A 114 19.95 1.73 -9.86
N LYS A 115 20.80 2.71 -9.54
CA LYS A 115 20.36 3.95 -8.91
C LYS A 115 19.48 4.73 -9.90
N GLU A 116 18.28 5.10 -9.42
CA GLU A 116 17.32 5.99 -10.11
C GLU A 116 17.16 5.77 -11.62
N SER A 117 16.75 4.57 -12.01
CA SER A 117 16.48 4.23 -13.41
C SER A 117 15.12 4.73 -13.89
N LYS A 118 14.96 4.83 -15.22
CA LYS A 118 13.66 5.02 -15.87
C LYS A 118 12.63 4.00 -15.38
N ASP A 119 13.06 2.73 -15.28
CA ASP A 119 12.23 1.62 -14.80
C ASP A 119 11.69 1.86 -13.39
N MET A 120 12.46 2.49 -12.49
CA MET A 120 12.00 2.83 -11.13
C MET A 120 10.90 3.89 -11.16
N LYS A 121 10.99 4.88 -12.07
CA LYS A 121 9.97 5.93 -12.25
C LYS A 121 8.69 5.33 -12.84
N GLU A 122 8.82 4.45 -13.82
CA GLU A 122 7.69 3.72 -14.41
C GLU A 122 7.03 2.81 -13.37
N LEU A 123 7.81 2.06 -12.60
CA LEU A 123 7.32 1.22 -11.49
C LEU A 123 6.55 2.06 -10.47
N LYS A 124 7.12 3.17 -9.99
CA LYS A 124 6.44 4.06 -9.05
C LYS A 124 5.09 4.53 -9.62
N THR A 125 5.08 4.95 -10.88
CA THR A 125 3.87 5.44 -11.57
C THR A 125 2.80 4.35 -11.63
N PHE A 126 3.20 3.13 -12.02
CA PHE A 126 2.32 1.96 -12.03
C PHE A 126 1.73 1.67 -10.64
N LEU A 127 2.57 1.65 -9.60
CA LEU A 127 2.13 1.38 -8.24
C LEU A 127 1.15 2.44 -7.72
N ILE A 128 1.35 3.73 -8.06
CA ILE A 128 0.42 4.81 -7.70
C ILE A 128 -0.94 4.60 -8.37
N GLN A 129 -0.93 4.28 -9.67
CA GLN A 129 -2.16 4.01 -10.42
C GLN A 129 -2.91 2.82 -9.83
N ALA A 130 -2.21 1.71 -9.56
CA ALA A 130 -2.78 0.53 -8.91
C ALA A 130 -3.28 0.83 -7.49
N GLY A 131 -2.50 1.60 -6.71
CA GLY A 131 -2.84 2.01 -5.36
C GLY A 131 -4.11 2.85 -5.29
N ARG A 132 -4.31 3.77 -6.25
CA ARG A 132 -5.52 4.60 -6.36
C ARG A 132 -6.78 3.82 -6.68
N ILE A 133 -6.67 2.70 -7.40
CA ILE A 133 -7.81 1.82 -7.68
C ILE A 133 -8.30 1.16 -6.39
N VAL A 134 -7.38 0.82 -5.48
CA VAL A 134 -7.69 0.20 -4.18
C VAL A 134 -8.12 1.24 -3.15
N ASN A 135 -7.40 2.37 -3.09
CA ASN A 135 -7.65 3.46 -2.16
C ASN A 135 -7.78 4.78 -2.94
N PRO A 136 -8.99 5.26 -3.25
CA PRO A 136 -9.16 6.51 -3.99
C PRO A 136 -8.50 7.72 -3.30
N VAL A 137 -8.48 7.75 -1.96
CA VAL A 137 -7.89 8.84 -1.16
C VAL A 137 -6.35 8.68 -1.02
N PHE A 138 -5.76 7.83 -1.86
CA PHE A 138 -4.32 7.58 -1.88
C PHE A 138 -3.53 8.87 -2.10
N THR A 139 -2.68 9.20 -1.13
CA THR A 139 -1.93 10.45 -1.09
C THR A 139 -0.54 10.18 -1.65
N ASP A 140 -0.25 10.68 -2.86
CA ASP A 140 1.13 10.85 -3.32
C ASP A 140 1.42 12.35 -3.46
N LEU A 141 2.67 12.72 -3.18
CA LEU A 141 3.15 14.09 -3.27
C LEU A 141 3.33 14.57 -4.72
N ASN A 142 3.55 13.66 -5.68
CA ASN A 142 4.01 14.03 -7.02
C ASN A 142 3.30 13.28 -8.18
N GLY A 143 2.42 12.32 -7.91
CA GLY A 143 1.69 11.60 -8.94
C GLY A 143 0.60 12.46 -9.55
N GLU A 144 0.94 13.19 -10.63
CA GLU A 144 -0.01 13.91 -11.46
C GLU A 144 -1.21 12.99 -11.75
N LEU A 145 -2.41 13.50 -11.49
CA LEU A 145 -3.61 12.81 -11.93
C LEU A 145 -3.58 12.78 -13.46
N PRO A 146 -3.97 11.67 -14.10
CA PRO A 146 -4.26 11.75 -15.52
C PRO A 146 -5.29 12.87 -15.73
N VAL A 147 -5.04 13.74 -16.71
CA VAL A 147 -6.00 14.78 -17.14
C VAL A 147 -7.29 14.19 -17.73
N TRP A 148 -7.38 12.87 -17.82
CA TRP A 148 -8.50 12.09 -18.31
C TRP A 148 -9.03 11.15 -17.23
N SER A 149 -10.27 10.70 -17.39
CA SER A 149 -10.93 9.79 -16.45
C SER A 149 -11.74 8.72 -17.17
N ILE A 150 -11.98 7.60 -16.49
CA ILE A 150 -12.90 6.54 -16.96
C ILE A 150 -13.97 6.39 -15.90
N LYS A 151 -15.19 6.80 -16.22
CA LYS A 151 -16.31 6.83 -15.28
C LYS A 151 -16.52 5.46 -14.63
N GLY A 152 -16.47 5.42 -13.30
CA GLY A 152 -16.64 4.19 -12.54
C GLY A 152 -15.39 3.32 -12.41
N ILE A 153 -14.26 3.72 -13.03
CA ILE A 153 -12.97 3.02 -12.97
C ILE A 153 -11.88 3.93 -12.40
N ILE A 154 -11.60 5.05 -13.07
CA ILE A 154 -10.65 6.08 -12.65
C ILE A 154 -11.45 7.35 -12.39
N ASN A 155 -11.49 7.77 -11.12
CA ASN A 155 -12.20 8.99 -10.73
C ASN A 155 -11.18 10.12 -10.52
N PRO A 156 -11.36 11.28 -11.17
CA PRO A 156 -10.49 12.44 -10.99
C PRO A 156 -10.72 13.09 -9.61
N ASP A 157 -11.91 12.89 -9.03
CA ASP A 157 -12.26 13.28 -7.67
C ASP A 157 -12.53 12.02 -6.83
N PRO A 158 -11.61 11.62 -5.93
CA PRO A 158 -11.78 10.43 -5.10
C PRO A 158 -12.80 10.59 -3.98
N CYS A 159 -13.19 11.82 -3.64
CA CYS A 159 -14.19 12.11 -2.60
C CYS A 159 -15.62 12.05 -3.15
N LYS A 160 -15.78 12.10 -4.48
CA LYS A 160 -17.09 12.02 -5.13
C LYS A 160 -17.54 10.58 -5.29
N LYS A 161 -18.62 10.20 -4.60
CA LYS A 161 -19.28 8.90 -4.80
C LYS A 161 -19.77 8.81 -6.25
N VAL A 162 -19.15 7.95 -7.04
CA VAL A 162 -19.61 7.64 -8.39
C VAL A 162 -20.65 6.53 -8.32
N ARG A 163 -21.78 6.74 -9.00
CA ARG A 163 -22.84 5.74 -9.14
C ARG A 163 -22.22 4.45 -9.69
N LYS A 164 -22.55 3.30 -9.11
CA LYS A 164 -22.11 1.99 -9.62
C LYS A 164 -22.60 1.81 -11.06
N ILE A 165 -21.68 1.44 -11.95
CA ILE A 165 -21.95 1.16 -13.37
C ILE A 165 -21.61 -0.31 -13.58
N LYS A 166 -22.58 -1.10 -14.05
CA LYS A 166 -22.42 -2.57 -14.16
C LYS A 166 -21.28 -2.94 -15.11
N GLU A 167 -21.16 -2.22 -16.22
CA GLU A 167 -20.14 -2.39 -17.23
C GLU A 167 -18.75 -2.08 -16.65
N ALA A 168 -18.63 -1.02 -15.85
CA ALA A 168 -17.38 -0.68 -15.17
C ALA A 168 -16.98 -1.76 -14.15
N ASP A 169 -17.95 -2.33 -13.44
CA ASP A 169 -17.67 -3.42 -12.49
C ASP A 169 -17.23 -4.71 -13.21
N THR A 170 -17.86 -5.04 -14.34
CA THR A 170 -17.42 -6.18 -15.19
C THR A 170 -16.02 -5.95 -15.76
N PHE A 171 -15.76 -4.74 -16.28
CA PHE A 171 -14.45 -4.36 -16.80
C PHE A 171 -13.38 -4.46 -15.72
N LYS A 172 -13.65 -3.95 -14.50
CA LYS A 172 -12.71 -4.06 -13.37
C LYS A 172 -12.35 -5.51 -13.06
N LYS A 173 -13.33 -6.42 -13.06
CA LYS A 173 -13.08 -7.84 -12.79
C LYS A 173 -12.22 -8.46 -13.89
N MET A 174 -12.57 -8.21 -15.15
CA MET A 174 -11.82 -8.69 -16.31
C MET A 174 -10.37 -8.20 -16.29
N MET A 175 -10.14 -6.94 -15.91
CA MET A 175 -8.82 -6.32 -15.85
C MET A 175 -8.08 -6.56 -14.52
N GLY A 176 -8.63 -7.34 -13.59
CA GLY A 176 -8.03 -7.59 -12.27
C GLY A 176 -7.97 -6.36 -11.36
N LEU A 177 -8.78 -5.32 -11.63
CA LEU A 177 -8.84 -4.06 -10.89
C LEU A 177 -9.83 -4.10 -9.71
N THR A 178 -10.46 -5.24 -9.46
CA THR A 178 -11.24 -5.46 -8.24
C THR A 178 -10.35 -5.98 -7.12
N LEU A 179 -10.53 -5.46 -5.91
CA LEU A 179 -10.12 -6.16 -4.70
C LEU A 179 -10.68 -7.59 -4.76
N SER A 180 -9.79 -8.58 -4.74
CA SER A 180 -10.16 -10.00 -4.70
C SER A 180 -11.01 -10.27 -3.45
N GLU A 181 -12.33 -10.15 -3.57
CA GLU A 181 -13.29 -10.67 -2.60
C GLU A 181 -13.67 -12.13 -2.90
N LYS A 182 -13.01 -12.78 -3.87
CA LYS A 182 -13.37 -14.13 -4.31
C LYS A 182 -12.17 -15.01 -4.59
N PHE A 183 -11.65 -15.61 -3.52
CA PHE A 183 -11.42 -17.05 -3.51
C PHE A 183 -12.09 -17.61 -2.26
N SER A 184 -13.23 -18.25 -2.52
CA SER A 184 -14.05 -19.19 -1.73
C SER A 184 -14.38 -18.85 -0.28
#